data_AF-A0A7Y1YD49-F1
#
_entry.id   AF-A0A7Y1YD49-F1
#
_cell.length_a   1.000
_cell.length_b   1.000
_cell.length_c   1.000
_cell.angle_alpha   90.00
_cell.angle_beta   90.00
_cell.angle_gamma   90.00
#
_symmetry.space_group_name_H-M   'P 1'
#
loop_
_entity.id
_entity.type
_entity.pdbx_description
1 polymer ?
#
loop_
_entity_poly.entity_id
_entity_poly.type
_entity_poly.pdbx_seq_one_letter_code
_entity_poly.pdbx_strand_id
1 'polypeptide(L)' 'MARNNQTTSELECKSCGSTAVIEIDLTLPDGTEVTFNSCHKCEARWWRQGAKKLDLEVILDLARKPRA' A
#
# COMPACT_ATOMS: atom_id res chain seq x y z
N MET A 1 28.06 1.95 -16.83
CA MET A 1 26.64 2.10 -17.21
C MET A 1 25.86 0.91 -16.64
N ALA A 2 25.39 0.98 -15.39
CA ALA A 2 24.52 -0.05 -14.81
C ALA A 2 23.19 0.63 -14.47
N ARG A 3 22.23 0.55 -15.39
CA ARG A 3 20.84 0.89 -15.10
C ARG A 3 20.26 -0.34 -14.42
N ASN A 4 20.19 -0.32 -13.09
CA ASN A 4 19.55 -1.37 -12.33
C ASN A 4 18.08 -1.41 -12.75
N ASN A 5 17.74 -2.44 -13.51
CA ASN A 5 16.39 -2.74 -13.99
C ASN A 5 15.56 -3.25 -12.81
N GLN A 6 15.33 -2.38 -11.83
CA GLN A 6 14.32 -2.60 -10.81
C GLN A 6 13.01 -2.71 -11.57
N THR A 7 12.50 -3.94 -11.65
CA THR A 7 11.15 -4.23 -12.12
C THR A 7 10.19 -3.73 -11.06
N THR A 8 10.15 -2.42 -10.86
CA THR A 8 9.11 -1.74 -10.11
C THR A 8 7.88 -1.94 -10.97
N SER A 9 7.10 -2.98 -10.69
CA SER A 9 5.81 -3.20 -11.31
C SER A 9 5.06 -1.87 -11.22
N GLU A 10 4.94 -1.16 -12.34
CA GLU A 10 4.50 0.24 -12.34
C GLU A 10 3.06 0.26 -11.87
N LEU A 11 2.87 0.53 -10.57
CA LEU A 11 1.59 0.37 -9.94
C LEU A 11 0.69 1.50 -10.43
N GLU A 12 -0.37 1.15 -11.15
CA GLU A 12 -1.30 2.13 -11.69
C GLU A 12 -2.41 2.45 -10.70
N CYS A 13 -2.64 3.74 -10.48
CA CYS A 13 -3.79 4.20 -9.71
C CYS A 13 -5.09 3.85 -10.43
N LYS A 14 -5.92 3.00 -9.83
CA LYS A 14 -7.22 2.61 -10.40
C LYS A 14 -8.26 3.75 -10.44
N SER A 15 -7.99 4.88 -9.80
CA SER A 15 -8.87 6.06 -9.81
C SER A 15 -8.57 7.04 -10.94
N CYS A 16 -7.30 7.26 -11.29
CA CYS A 16 -6.90 8.26 -12.30
C CYS A 16 -5.98 7.74 -13.41
N GLY A 17 -5.54 6.48 -13.35
CA GLY A 17 -4.65 5.87 -14.33
C GLY A 17 -3.18 6.30 -14.22
N SER A 18 -2.80 7.13 -13.24
CA SER A 18 -1.40 7.53 -13.08
C SER A 18 -0.54 6.42 -12.49
N THR A 19 0.69 6.29 -12.99
CA THR A 19 1.76 5.44 -12.44
C THR A 19 2.55 6.11 -11.30
N ALA A 20 2.20 7.35 -10.93
CA ALA A 20 2.82 8.07 -9.82
C ALA A 20 2.25 7.59 -8.47
N VAL A 21 2.44 6.30 -8.18
CA VAL A 21 1.96 5.64 -6.97
C VAL A 21 3.15 5.25 -6.12
N ILE A 22 3.11 5.60 -4.84
CA ILE A 22 4.05 5.08 -3.85
C ILE A 22 3.49 3.83 -3.20
N GLU A 23 4.42 2.97 -2.78
CA GLU A 23 4.19 1.72 -2.12
C GLU A 23 5.06 1.65 -0.87
N ILE A 24 4.47 1.33 0.27
CA ILE A 24 5.14 1.21 1.56
C ILE A 24 4.66 -0.06 2.23
N ASP A 25 5.58 -0.99 2.47
CA ASP A 25 5.29 -2.19 3.26
C ASP A 25 5.39 -1.89 4.76
N LEU A 26 4.39 -2.35 5.51
CA LEU A 26 4.24 -2.14 6.94
C LEU A 26 3.90 -3.47 7.63
N THR A 27 4.52 -3.71 8.78
CA THR A 27 4.10 -4.77 9.71
C THR A 27 3.29 -4.14 10.83
N LEU A 28 2.04 -4.56 10.99
CA LEU A 28 1.13 -4.09 12.02
C LEU A 28 1.47 -4.73 13.39
N PRO A 29 0.96 -4.18 14.51
CA PRO A 29 1.31 -4.65 15.86
C PRO A 29 0.96 -6.13 16.14
N ASP A 30 -0.01 -6.67 15.42
CA ASP A 30 -0.42 -8.09 15.48
C ASP A 30 0.48 -9.00 14.62
N GLY A 31 1.49 -8.44 13.95
CA GLY A 31 2.37 -9.13 13.01
C GLY A 31 1.85 -9.19 11.58
N THR A 32 0.66 -8.63 11.30
CA THR A 32 0.08 -8.65 9.96
C THR A 32 0.87 -7.75 9.01
N GLU A 33 1.34 -8.31 7.90
CA GLU A 33 1.99 -7.55 6.82
C GLU A 33 0.94 -6.92 5.90
N VAL A 34 1.04 -5.61 5.70
CA VAL A 34 0.19 -4.83 4.80
C VAL A 34 1.03 -3.87 3.97
N THR A 35 0.55 -3.58 2.78
CA THR A 35 1.15 -2.62 1.87
C THR A 35 0.23 -1.41 1.77
N PHE A 36 0.75 -0.23 2.12
CA PHE A 36 0.09 1.04 1.91
C PHE A 36 0.44 1.60 0.55
N ASN A 37 -0.57 2.02 -0.20
CA ASN A 37 -0.40 2.66 -1.50
C ASN A 37 -1.06 4.03 -1.54
N SER A 38 -0.37 5.00 -2.14
CA SER A 38 -0.89 6.35 -2.32
C SER A 38 -0.52 6.91 -3.68
N CYS A 39 -1.50 7.43 -4.42
CA CYS A 39 -1.25 8.14 -5.66
C CYS A 39 -0.86 9.60 -5.38
N HIS A 40 0.25 10.07 -5.95
CA HIS A 40 0.67 11.47 -5.85
C HIS A 40 -0.11 12.43 -6.76
N LYS A 41 -0.91 11.91 -7.71
CA LYS A 41 -1.70 12.75 -8.63
C LYS A 41 -3.09 13.09 -8.12
N CYS A 42 -3.86 12.09 -7.71
CA CYS A 42 -5.24 12.26 -7.26
C CYS A 42 -5.42 11.98 -5.76
N GLU A 43 -4.33 11.72 -5.04
CA GLU A 43 -4.33 11.47 -3.59
C GLU A 43 -5.16 10.26 -3.15
N ALA A 44 -5.53 9.38 -4.09
CA ALA A 44 -6.20 8.14 -3.78
C ALA A 44 -5.28 7.25 -2.94
N ARG A 45 -5.82 6.69 -1.86
CA ARG A 45 -5.10 5.83 -0.91
C ARG A 45 -5.82 4.49 -0.81
N TRP A 46 -5.04 3.43 -0.75
CA TRP A 46 -5.58 2.09 -0.53
C TRP A 46 -4.55 1.21 0.15
N TRP A 47 -5.05 0.10 0.66
CA TRP A 47 -4.28 -0.85 1.43
C TRP A 47 -4.38 -2.22 0.78
N ARG A 48 -3.32 -2.99 0.88
CA ARG A 48 -3.27 -4.36 0.36
C ARG A 48 -2.63 -5.30 1.36
N GLN A 49 -2.96 -6.57 1.27
CA GLN A 49 -2.23 -7.66 1.88
C GLN A 49 -1.84 -8.60 0.75
N GLY A 50 -0.57 -8.55 0.36
CA GLY A 50 -0.10 -9.16 -0.89
C GLY A 50 -0.91 -8.66 -2.09
N ALA A 51 -1.58 -9.58 -2.80
CA ALA A 51 -2.38 -9.24 -3.97
C ALA A 51 -3.81 -8.73 -3.65
N LYS A 52 -4.28 -8.89 -2.41
CA LYS A 52 -5.67 -8.57 -2.02
C LYS A 52 -5.79 -7.12 -1.55
N LYS A 53 -6.77 -6.37 -2.05
CA LYS A 53 -7.13 -5.05 -1.51
C LYS A 53 -7.86 -5.21 -0.18
N LEU A 54 -7.48 -4.41 0.82
CA LEU A 54 -8.12 -4.34 2.12
C LEU A 54 -9.00 -3.08 2.22
N ASP A 55 -10.16 -3.23 2.85
CA ASP A 55 -11.05 -2.12 3.18
C ASP A 55 -10.56 -1.37 4.40
N LEU A 56 -10.69 -0.04 4.38
CA LEU A 56 -10.14 0.84 5.42
C LEU A 56 -10.54 0.42 6.85
N GLU A 57 -11.78 -0.01 7.05
CA GLU A 57 -12.28 -0.47 8.36
C GLU A 57 -11.49 -1.66 8.90
N VAL A 58 -11.10 -2.59 8.03
CA VAL A 58 -10.30 -3.77 8.40
C VAL A 58 -8.90 -3.34 8.84
N ILE A 59 -8.24 -2.43 8.11
CA ILE A 59 -6.91 -1.93 8.54
C ILE A 59 -7.02 -1.17 9.84
N LEU A 60 -8.06 -0.37 10.04
CA LEU A 60 -8.23 0.36 11.29
C LEU A 60 -8.42 -0.59 12.47
N ASP A 61 -9.08 -1.73 12.27
CA ASP A 61 -9.19 -2.77 13.30
C ASP A 61 -7.84 -3.45 13.58
N LEU A 62 -7.11 -3.86 12.53
CA LEU A 62 -5.78 -4.48 12.65
C LEU A 62 -4.73 -3.54 13.25
N ALA A 63 -4.81 -2.23 12.94
CA ALA A 63 -3.91 -1.21 13.46
C ALA A 63 -4.24 -0.79 14.89
N ARG A 64 -5.40 -1.18 15.44
CA ARG A 64 -5.71 -0.92 16.86
C ARG A 64 -4.75 -1.75 17.71
N LYS A 65 -3.82 -1.05 18.36
CA LYS A 65 -3.04 -1.62 19.44
C LYS A 65 -4.00 -2.05 20.56
N PRO A 66 -3.97 -3.31 21.04
CA PRO A 66 -4.70 -3.65 22.25
C PRO A 66 -4.19 -2.74 23.37
N ARG A 67 -5.13 -2.06 24.03
CA ARG A 67 -4.81 -1.19 25.17
C ARG A 67 -4.37 -2.11 26.30
N ALA A 68 -3.06 -2.19 26.53
CA ALA A 68 -2.47 -2.82 27.71
C ALA A 68 -2.81 -2.03 28.96
#